data_AF-X0KH83-F1
#
_entry.id   AF-X0KH83-F1
#
_cell.length_a   1.000
_cell.length_b   1.000
_cell.length_c   1.000
_cell.angle_alpha   90.00
_cell.angle_beta   90.00
_cell.angle_gamma   90.00
#
_symmetry.space_group_name_H-M   'P 1'
#
loop_
_entity.id
_entity.type
_entity.pdbx_description
1 polymer ?
#
loop_
_entity_poly.entity_id
_entity_poly.type
_entity_poly.pdbx_seq_one_letter_code
_entity_poly.pdbx_strand_id
1 'polypeptide(L)'
;MVGSSLQGHHGIIADQILTMNVVLINGSFKMIDQKFDLFWTMKGAGHNFGIVISVTAKIYDIEHRDWAIEALVFSGEQVGRFTELPTSIFFGSSLSPIILFWIIQERVGTVDPAATKLFHDIGPLSIEAVAGDYNDMAGWTGISLSSPPCQKDGHVNPRFPLHLQSYNVPAMEKAYKLFGPVA
;
A
#
# COMPACT_ATOMS: atom_id res chain seq x y z
N MET A 1 -2.75 -1.93 -6.90
CA MET A 1 -1.35 -1.64 -6.53
C MET A 1 -1.50 -0.59 -5.46
N VAL A 2 -1.21 -0.93 -4.21
CA VAL A 2 -0.96 0.12 -3.22
C VAL A 2 0.33 0.74 -3.70
N GLY A 3 0.21 1.85 -4.44
CA GLY A 3 1.37 2.55 -4.94
C GLY A 3 2.12 3.16 -3.76
N SER A 4 3.45 3.26 -3.86
CA SER A 4 4.15 4.13 -2.93
C SER A 4 3.59 5.56 -3.12
N SER A 5 3.53 6.36 -2.06
CA SER A 5 2.94 7.70 -2.14
C SER A 5 3.64 8.63 -3.13
N LEU A 6 4.90 8.32 -3.47
CA LEU A 6 5.69 9.03 -4.49
C LEU A 6 5.65 8.38 -5.87
N GLN A 7 4.87 7.32 -6.07
CA GLN A 7 4.83 6.61 -7.34
C GLN A 7 4.37 7.53 -8.50
N GLY A 8 3.46 8.48 -8.22
CA GLY A 8 3.04 9.47 -9.22
C GLY A 8 4.14 10.44 -9.65
N HIS A 9 5.15 10.66 -8.80
CA HIS A 9 6.26 11.59 -9.06
C HIS A 9 7.46 10.92 -9.69
N HIS A 10 7.78 9.69 -9.28
CA HIS A 10 9.05 9.04 -9.64
C HIS A 10 8.87 7.67 -10.33
N GLY A 11 7.67 7.12 -10.40
CA GLY A 11 7.44 5.73 -10.82
C GLY A 11 7.55 4.75 -9.65
N ILE A 12 7.52 3.45 -9.93
CA ILE A 12 7.60 2.43 -8.87
C ILE A 12 9.02 2.34 -8.31
N ILE A 13 9.19 1.68 -7.15
CA ILE A 13 10.52 1.49 -6.54
C ILE A 13 11.54 0.86 -7.50
N ALA A 14 11.07 -0.02 -8.39
CA ALA A 14 11.93 -0.68 -9.36
C ALA A 14 12.51 0.28 -10.40
N ASP A 15 11.80 1.36 -10.75
CA ASP A 15 12.27 2.38 -11.70
C ASP A 15 13.44 3.20 -11.13
N GLN A 16 13.64 3.14 -9.80
CA GLN A 16 14.71 3.85 -9.12
C GLN A 16 16.02 3.06 -9.11
N ILE A 17 16.01 1.79 -9.49
CA ILE A 17 17.20 0.92 -9.42
C ILE A 17 18.15 1.24 -10.57
N LEU A 18 19.43 1.46 -10.24
CA LEU A 18 20.52 1.71 -11.19
C LEU A 18 21.36 0.45 -11.43
N THR A 19 21.73 -0.25 -10.35
CA THR A 19 22.51 -1.50 -10.41
C THR A 19 22.08 -2.46 -9.31
N MET A 20 22.24 -3.76 -9.56
CA MET A 20 22.01 -4.81 -8.56
C MET A 20 23.23 -5.73 -8.49
N ASN A 21 23.65 -6.08 -7.28
CA ASN A 21 24.60 -7.17 -7.06
C ASN A 21 23.81 -8.45 -6.81
N VAL A 22 24.02 -9.44 -7.68
CA VAL A 22 23.19 -10.65 -7.75
C VAL A 22 24.06 -11.89 -7.73
N VAL A 23 23.69 -12.86 -6.91
CA VAL A 23 24.21 -14.24 -6.98
C VAL A 23 23.23 -15.05 -7.82
N LEU A 24 23.67 -15.50 -8.99
CA LEU A 24 22.88 -16.32 -9.90
C LEU A 24 22.77 -17.76 -9.41
N ILE A 25 21.86 -18.53 -10.00
CA ILE A 25 21.60 -19.94 -9.62
C ILE A 25 22.82 -20.86 -9.76
N ASN A 26 23.76 -20.51 -10.65
CA ASN A 26 25.03 -21.24 -10.80
C ASN A 26 26.08 -20.83 -9.75
N GLY A 27 25.69 -20.05 -8.73
CA GLY A 27 26.57 -19.54 -7.68
C GLY A 27 27.44 -18.35 -8.07
N SER A 28 27.41 -17.90 -9.34
CA SER A 28 28.25 -16.79 -9.79
C SER A 28 27.71 -15.43 -9.36
N PHE A 29 28.61 -14.54 -9.00
CA PHE A 29 28.31 -13.14 -8.70
C PHE A 29 28.29 -12.30 -9.98
N LYS A 30 27.28 -11.44 -10.12
CA LYS A 30 27.16 -10.46 -11.21
C LYS A 30 26.63 -9.13 -10.67
N MET A 31 27.29 -8.05 -11.08
CA MET A 31 26.71 -6.71 -11.01
C MET A 31 25.90 -6.50 -12.29
N ILE A 32 24.58 -6.37 -12.14
CA ILE A 32 23.61 -6.21 -13.22
C ILE A 32 23.22 -4.73 -13.30
N ASP A 33 23.48 -4.10 -14.44
CA ASP A 33 23.06 -2.75 -14.80
C ASP A 33 22.27 -2.78 -16.12
N GLN A 34 21.82 -1.61 -16.60
CA GLN A 34 21.04 -1.48 -17.84
C GLN A 34 21.68 -2.07 -19.11
N LYS A 35 22.97 -2.41 -19.11
CA LYS A 35 23.64 -3.05 -20.27
C LYS A 35 23.39 -4.55 -20.35
N PHE A 36 22.83 -5.15 -19.29
CA PHE A 36 22.49 -6.56 -19.25
C PHE A 36 21.00 -6.75 -19.58
N ASP A 37 20.67 -7.68 -20.48
CA ASP A 37 19.28 -8.05 -20.79
C ASP A 37 18.50 -8.45 -19.53
N LEU A 38 19.20 -9.09 -18.58
CA LEU A 38 18.62 -9.53 -17.31
C LEU A 38 18.12 -8.35 -16.44
N PHE A 39 18.64 -7.14 -16.61
CA PHE A 39 18.30 -5.99 -15.78
C PHE A 39 16.82 -5.65 -15.78
N TRP A 40 16.18 -5.66 -16.95
CA TRP A 40 14.74 -5.38 -17.07
C TRP A 40 13.92 -6.39 -16.25
N THR A 41 14.24 -7.68 -16.40
CA THR A 41 13.56 -8.76 -15.69
C THR A 41 13.77 -8.68 -14.18
N MET A 42 14.98 -8.30 -13.74
CA MET A 42 15.30 -8.17 -12.32
C MET A 42 14.44 -7.10 -11.62
N LYS A 43 13.97 -6.09 -12.35
CA LYS A 43 13.12 -5.00 -11.84
C LYS A 43 11.65 -5.37 -11.59
N GLY A 44 11.25 -6.63 -11.78
CA GLY A 44 9.88 -7.06 -11.45
C GLY A 44 9.74 -8.54 -11.11
N ALA A 45 10.62 -9.38 -11.67
CA ALA A 45 10.60 -10.82 -11.51
C ALA A 45 11.97 -11.37 -11.03
N GLY A 46 12.81 -10.53 -10.42
CA GLY A 46 14.21 -10.87 -10.11
C GLY A 46 14.40 -12.08 -9.20
N HIS A 47 13.44 -12.35 -8.32
CA HIS A 47 13.45 -13.54 -7.46
C HIS A 47 13.51 -14.87 -8.23
N ASN A 48 13.11 -14.89 -9.51
CA ASN A 48 13.19 -16.09 -10.36
C ASN A 48 14.60 -16.35 -10.92
N PHE A 49 15.51 -15.38 -10.84
CA PHE A 49 16.80 -15.43 -11.56
C PHE A 49 18.03 -15.40 -10.66
N GLY A 50 17.85 -15.13 -9.36
CA GLY A 50 18.94 -15.16 -8.39
C GLY A 50 18.60 -14.44 -7.09
N ILE A 51 19.63 -14.30 -6.26
CA ILE A 51 19.53 -13.62 -4.97
C ILE A 51 20.18 -12.25 -5.10
N VAL A 52 19.39 -11.18 -4.92
CA VAL A 52 19.90 -9.81 -4.84
C VAL A 52 20.51 -9.60 -3.45
N ILE A 53 21.80 -9.27 -3.39
CA ILE A 53 22.51 -9.03 -2.13
C ILE A 53 22.69 -7.54 -1.84
N SER A 54 22.69 -6.69 -2.87
CA SER A 54 22.65 -5.24 -2.70
C SER A 54 22.10 -4.54 -3.94
N VAL A 55 21.60 -3.32 -3.76
CA VAL A 55 21.03 -2.49 -4.81
C VAL A 55 21.60 -1.08 -4.69
N THR A 56 21.93 -0.47 -5.83
CA THR A 56 22.16 0.97 -5.94
C THR A 56 20.91 1.58 -6.56
N ALA A 57 20.31 2.55 -5.87
CA ALA A 57 19.09 3.21 -6.32
C ALA A 57 19.24 4.74 -6.27
N LYS A 58 18.40 5.43 -7.05
CA LYS A 58 18.25 6.88 -6.99
C LYS A 58 17.66 7.28 -5.64
N ILE A 59 18.13 8.41 -5.13
CA ILE A 59 17.56 9.10 -3.97
C ILE A 59 17.18 10.52 -4.38
N TYR A 60 16.18 11.07 -3.70
CA TYR A 60 15.60 12.38 -3.99
C TYR A 60 15.49 13.17 -2.70
N ASP A 61 15.63 14.49 -2.82
CA ASP A 61 15.35 15.40 -1.71
C ASP A 61 13.84 15.44 -1.40
N ILE A 62 13.49 15.70 -0.15
CA ILE A 62 12.09 15.88 0.25
C ILE A 62 11.61 17.23 -0.26
N GLU A 63 10.74 17.23 -1.27
CA GLU A 63 10.20 18.46 -1.85
C GLU A 63 9.16 19.13 -0.93
N HIS A 64 8.24 18.34 -0.37
CA HIS A 64 7.15 18.81 0.48
C HIS A 64 7.18 18.06 1.80
N ARG A 65 7.36 18.81 2.89
CA ARG A 65 7.35 18.25 4.25
C ARG A 65 5.95 18.15 4.81
N ASP A 66 5.04 19.05 4.43
CA ASP A 66 3.67 19.00 4.95
C ASP A 66 2.88 17.90 4.26
N TRP A 67 2.42 16.92 5.03
CA TRP A 67 1.52 15.86 4.60
C TRP A 67 0.37 15.71 5.58
N ALA A 68 -0.79 15.34 5.07
CA ALA A 68 -1.92 14.95 5.89
C ALA A 68 -2.46 13.59 5.45
N ILE A 69 -2.98 12.84 6.41
CA ILE A 69 -3.70 11.60 6.19
C ILE A 69 -5.03 11.65 6.94
N GLU A 70 -6.05 11.07 6.32
CA GLU A 70 -7.30 10.75 6.97
C GLU A 70 -7.59 9.26 6.80
N ALA A 71 -7.67 8.56 7.94
CA ALA A 71 -8.02 7.15 8.02
C ALA A 71 -9.52 7.02 8.34
N LEU A 72 -10.27 6.39 7.44
CA LEU A 72 -11.71 6.18 7.58
C LEU A 72 -12.02 4.69 7.64
N VAL A 73 -12.76 4.27 8.66
CA VAL A 73 -13.18 2.89 8.86
C VAL A 73 -14.67 2.75 8.58
N PHE A 74 -15.06 1.75 7.79
CA PHE A 74 -16.45 1.40 7.51
C PHE A 74 -16.72 -0.05 7.85
N SER A 75 -17.98 -0.37 8.16
CA SER A 75 -18.43 -1.75 8.31
C SER A 75 -18.58 -2.42 6.95
N GLY A 76 -18.52 -3.76 6.92
CA GLY A 76 -18.87 -4.53 5.73
C GLY A 76 -20.30 -4.30 5.22
N GLU A 77 -21.23 -3.84 6.06
CA GLU A 77 -22.61 -3.51 5.65
C GLU A 77 -22.67 -2.28 4.75
N GLN A 78 -21.66 -1.42 4.82
CA GLN A 78 -21.56 -0.21 4.01
C GLN A 78 -20.96 -0.46 2.63
N VAL A 79 -20.55 -1.70 2.32
CA VAL A 79 -19.86 -2.07 1.08
C VAL A 79 -20.65 -1.71 -0.20
N GLY A 80 -21.99 -1.76 -0.13
CA GLY A 80 -22.87 -1.40 -1.24
C GLY A 80 -23.06 0.10 -1.45
N ARG A 81 -22.56 0.95 -0.54
CA ARG A 81 -22.64 2.41 -0.64
C ARG A 81 -21.46 3.01 -1.41
N PHE A 82 -20.47 2.20 -1.77
CA PHE A 82 -19.35 2.60 -2.62
C PHE A 82 -19.71 2.41 -4.10
N THR A 83 -19.64 3.48 -4.89
CA THR A 83 -19.88 3.43 -6.35
C THR A 83 -18.60 3.29 -7.17
N GLU A 84 -17.44 3.62 -6.58
CA GLU A 84 -16.09 3.47 -7.14
C GLU A 84 -15.12 3.00 -6.05
N LEU A 85 -14.00 2.37 -6.45
CA LEU A 85 -13.19 1.51 -5.57
C LEU A 85 -12.43 2.23 -4.43
N PRO A 86 -12.44 1.62 -3.22
CA PRO A 86 -11.27 1.55 -2.35
C PRO A 86 -10.12 0.77 -2.98
N THR A 87 -8.90 1.31 -2.89
CA THR A 87 -7.64 0.65 -3.29
C THR A 87 -7.16 -0.41 -2.30
N SER A 88 -7.85 -0.61 -1.17
CA SER A 88 -7.45 -1.57 -0.13
C SER A 88 -8.64 -2.07 0.70
N ILE A 89 -8.78 -3.39 0.82
CA ILE A 89 -9.71 -4.06 1.73
C ILE A 89 -8.89 -4.88 2.72
N PHE A 90 -9.23 -4.78 4.00
CA PHE A 90 -8.53 -5.48 5.08
C PHE A 90 -9.44 -6.56 5.67
N PHE A 91 -9.01 -7.81 5.56
CA PHE A 91 -9.65 -8.93 6.24
C PHE A 91 -8.85 -9.25 7.51
N GLY A 92 -9.38 -8.86 8.67
CA GLY A 92 -8.85 -9.26 9.98
C GLY A 92 -9.33 -10.66 10.35
N SER A 93 -8.47 -11.49 10.93
CA SER A 93 -8.74 -12.92 11.20
C SER A 93 -9.65 -13.21 12.41
N SER A 94 -10.21 -12.19 13.07
CA SER A 94 -11.04 -12.38 14.29
C SER A 94 -12.16 -11.37 14.50
N LEU A 95 -12.35 -10.42 13.57
CA LEU A 95 -13.37 -9.37 13.65
C LEU A 95 -14.15 -9.37 12.34
N SER A 96 -15.41 -8.92 12.40
CA SER A 96 -16.20 -8.64 11.19
C SER A 96 -15.35 -7.84 10.19
N PRO A 97 -15.36 -8.21 8.90
CA PRO A 97 -14.53 -7.54 7.92
C PRO A 97 -14.89 -6.05 7.87
N ILE A 98 -13.86 -5.20 7.95
CA ILE A 98 -13.96 -3.75 7.87
C ILE A 98 -13.35 -3.25 6.56
N ILE A 99 -13.79 -2.08 6.12
CA ILE A 99 -13.17 -1.37 5.02
C ILE A 99 -12.36 -0.24 5.64
N LEU A 100 -11.06 -0.19 5.36
CA LEU A 100 -10.18 0.88 5.79
C LEU A 100 -9.70 1.66 4.56
N PHE A 101 -9.97 2.97 4.58
CA PHE A 101 -9.49 3.91 3.60
C PHE A 101 -8.44 4.82 4.22
N TRP A 102 -7.38 5.08 3.46
CA TRP A 102 -6.42 6.13 3.73
C TRP A 102 -6.48 7.14 2.60
N ILE A 103 -6.80 8.39 2.92
CA ILE A 103 -6.68 9.50 2.00
C ILE A 103 -5.46 10.28 2.45
N ILE A 104 -4.41 10.27 1.63
CA ILE A 104 -3.13 10.89 1.93
C ILE A 104 -2.92 12.02 0.92
N GLN A 105 -2.59 13.21 1.41
CA GLN A 105 -2.42 14.39 0.58
C GLN A 105 -1.13 15.13 0.95
N GLU A 106 -0.35 15.47 -0.08
CA GLU A 106 0.86 16.29 0.05
C GLU A 106 0.51 17.78 0.15
N ARG A 107 1.45 18.58 0.69
CA ARG A 107 1.43 20.05 0.76
C ARG A 107 0.30 20.65 1.59
N VAL A 108 -0.28 19.86 2.49
CA VAL A 108 -1.42 20.27 3.31
C VAL A 108 -1.23 19.86 4.76
N GLY A 109 -1.73 20.70 5.68
CA GLY A 109 -1.83 20.37 7.11
C GLY A 109 -3.14 19.67 7.49
N THR A 110 -4.04 19.48 6.55
CA THR A 110 -5.29 18.72 6.70
C THR A 110 -5.74 18.27 5.31
N VAL A 111 -6.29 17.08 5.19
CA VAL A 111 -6.82 16.58 3.90
C VAL A 111 -7.96 17.50 3.44
N ASP A 112 -7.98 17.82 2.15
CA ASP A 112 -9.02 18.66 1.56
C ASP A 112 -10.41 18.02 1.78
N PRO A 113 -11.36 18.73 2.42
CA PRO A 113 -12.72 18.23 2.60
C PRO A 113 -13.40 17.81 1.30
N ALA A 114 -13.04 18.40 0.16
CA ALA A 114 -13.56 18.00 -1.14
C ALA A 114 -13.18 16.55 -1.51
N ALA A 115 -12.00 16.08 -1.07
CA ALA A 115 -11.52 14.72 -1.31
C ALA A 115 -12.15 13.70 -0.34
N THR A 116 -12.54 14.12 0.86
CA THR A 116 -13.10 13.23 1.91
C THR A 116 -14.62 13.26 1.99
N LYS A 117 -15.27 14.27 1.40
CA LYS A 117 -16.73 14.49 1.50
C LYS A 117 -17.54 13.24 1.16
N LEU A 118 -17.24 12.58 0.05
CA LEU A 118 -17.97 11.37 -0.37
C LEU A 118 -17.93 10.29 0.71
N PHE A 119 -16.77 10.11 1.35
CA PHE A 119 -16.55 9.12 2.38
C PHE A 119 -17.23 9.52 3.70
N HIS A 120 -17.23 10.81 4.04
CA HIS A 120 -17.96 11.34 5.19
C HIS A 120 -19.47 11.19 5.03
N ASP A 121 -20.02 11.44 3.84
CA ASP A 121 -21.44 11.29 3.53
C ASP A 121 -21.92 9.82 3.65
N ILE A 122 -21.01 8.85 3.47
CA ILE A 122 -21.30 7.42 3.72
C ILE A 122 -21.45 7.14 5.23
N GLY A 123 -20.84 7.95 6.09
CA GLY A 123 -20.93 7.82 7.56
C GLY A 123 -19.99 6.72 8.09
N PRO A 124 -18.67 6.94 8.11
CA PRO A 124 -17.70 5.97 8.63
C PRO A 124 -17.94 5.68 10.13
N LEU A 125 -17.54 4.49 10.56
CA LEU A 125 -17.51 4.08 11.96
C LEU A 125 -16.51 4.91 12.77
N SER A 126 -15.37 5.26 12.17
CA SER A 126 -14.37 6.14 12.77
C SER A 126 -13.61 6.92 11.71
N ILE A 127 -13.16 8.11 12.11
CA ILE A 127 -12.30 9.00 11.34
C ILE A 127 -11.12 9.39 12.22
N GLU A 128 -9.92 9.20 11.71
CA GLU A 128 -8.69 9.66 12.35
C GLU A 128 -7.91 10.52 11.34
N ALA A 129 -7.79 11.82 11.62
CA ALA A 129 -7.08 12.76 10.78
C ALA A 129 -5.82 13.23 11.50
N VAL A 130 -4.67 13.10 10.83
CA VAL A 130 -3.39 13.58 11.35
C VAL A 130 -2.58 14.25 10.25
N ALA A 131 -1.72 15.17 10.66
CA ALA A 131 -0.76 15.84 9.78
C ALA A 131 0.65 15.69 10.34
N GLY A 132 1.63 15.79 9.47
CA GLY A 132 3.05 15.62 9.82
C GLY A 132 3.93 15.58 8.59
N ASP A 133 5.03 14.84 8.68
CA ASP A 133 6.07 14.75 7.66
C ASP A 133 5.94 13.48 6.81
N TYR A 134 6.48 13.51 5.59
CA TYR A 134 6.58 12.32 4.73
C TYR A 134 7.12 11.09 5.47
N ASN A 135 8.07 11.28 6.39
CA ASN A 135 8.68 10.20 7.17
C ASN A 135 7.70 9.53 8.16
N ASP A 136 6.61 10.20 8.54
CA ASP A 136 5.60 9.64 9.45
C ASP A 136 4.67 8.63 8.77
N MET A 137 4.64 8.63 7.44
CA MET A 137 3.68 7.87 6.63
C MET A 137 3.74 6.35 6.84
N ALA A 138 4.93 5.81 7.10
CA ALA A 138 5.07 4.39 7.44
C ALA A 138 4.40 4.07 8.79
N GLY A 139 4.46 5.00 9.75
CA GLY A 139 3.79 4.91 11.03
C GLY A 139 2.27 4.97 10.86
N TRP A 140 1.77 5.99 10.17
CA TRP A 140 0.34 6.20 9.92
C TRP A 140 -0.33 5.02 9.21
N THR A 141 0.37 4.41 8.25
CA THR A 141 -0.14 3.27 7.49
C THR A 141 0.20 1.92 8.12
N GLY A 142 0.74 1.89 9.35
CA GLY A 142 0.95 0.66 10.11
C GLY A 142 2.00 -0.30 9.54
N ILE A 143 3.03 0.22 8.88
CA ILE A 143 4.15 -0.53 8.28
C ILE A 143 5.53 -0.06 8.78
N SER A 144 5.57 0.76 9.82
CA SER A 144 6.83 1.17 10.45
C SER A 144 7.45 0.04 11.27
N LEU A 145 8.72 0.17 11.63
CA LEU A 145 9.41 -0.79 12.50
C LEU A 145 8.76 -0.92 13.89
N SER A 146 8.02 0.08 14.35
CA SER A 146 7.26 0.07 15.60
C SER A 146 5.81 -0.41 15.43
N SER A 147 5.36 -0.68 14.20
CA SER A 147 4.00 -1.15 13.95
C SER A 147 3.84 -2.62 14.38
N PRO A 148 2.64 -3.06 14.79
CA PRO A 148 2.41 -4.42 15.29
C PRO A 148 2.93 -5.55 14.38
N PRO A 149 2.75 -5.52 13.05
CA PRO A 149 3.24 -6.59 12.17
C PRO A 149 4.76 -6.72 12.12
N CYS A 150 5.49 -5.69 12.55
CA CYS A 150 6.95 -5.65 12.55
C CYS A 150 7.56 -6.06 13.90
N GLN A 151 6.77 -6.29 14.95
CA GLN A 151 7.26 -6.62 16.30
C GLN A 151 7.73 -8.08 16.47
N LYS A 152 7.61 -8.94 15.44
CA LYS A 152 8.00 -10.37 15.47
C LYS A 152 7.33 -11.19 16.58
N ASP A 153 6.13 -10.81 16.98
CA ASP A 153 5.30 -11.44 18.01
C ASP A 153 4.21 -12.37 17.43
N GLY A 154 4.32 -12.71 16.14
CA GLY A 154 3.38 -13.55 15.43
C GLY A 154 2.23 -12.79 14.77
N HIS A 155 2.14 -11.46 14.94
CA HIS A 155 1.22 -10.65 14.16
C HIS A 155 1.63 -10.59 12.68
N VAL A 156 0.65 -10.74 11.79
CA VAL A 156 0.84 -10.62 10.35
C VAL A 156 -0.19 -9.64 9.80
N ASN A 157 0.22 -8.83 8.82
CA ASN A 157 -0.66 -7.91 8.11
C ASN A 157 -0.54 -8.13 6.61
N PRO A 158 -1.08 -9.25 6.09
CA PRO A 158 -1.01 -9.55 4.67
C PRO A 158 -1.88 -8.55 3.90
N ARG A 159 -1.26 -7.80 2.99
CA ARG A 159 -1.96 -6.88 2.09
C ARG A 159 -1.97 -7.44 0.69
N PHE A 160 -3.17 -7.62 0.15
CA PHE A 160 -3.35 -8.06 -1.22
C PHE A 160 -3.93 -6.89 -2.03
N PRO A 161 -3.26 -6.47 -3.10
CA PRO A 161 -3.84 -5.44 -3.96
C PRO A 161 -5.05 -6.03 -4.69
N LEU A 162 -6.22 -5.46 -4.45
CA LEU A 162 -7.42 -5.78 -5.23
C LEU A 162 -7.43 -4.93 -6.49
N HIS A 163 -7.01 -5.51 -7.60
CA HIS A 163 -7.03 -4.89 -8.93
C HIS A 163 -8.34 -5.22 -9.65
N LEU A 164 -9.45 -4.69 -9.13
CA LEU A 164 -10.74 -4.88 -9.76
C LEU A 164 -10.87 -3.92 -10.96
N GLN A 165 -11.14 -4.48 -12.15
CA GLN A 165 -11.42 -3.67 -13.36
C GLN A 165 -12.73 -2.89 -13.23
N SER A 166 -13.69 -3.44 -12.49
CA SER A 166 -14.96 -2.81 -12.14
C SER A 166 -15.38 -3.21 -10.73
N TYR A 167 -16.08 -2.31 -10.05
CA TYR A 167 -16.64 -2.57 -8.73
C TYR A 167 -18.02 -3.24 -8.86
N ASN A 168 -18.08 -4.54 -8.58
CA ASN A 168 -19.35 -5.28 -8.59
C ASN A 168 -19.91 -5.33 -7.17
N VAL A 169 -20.81 -4.41 -6.85
CA VAL A 169 -21.44 -4.29 -5.52
C VAL A 169 -22.01 -5.63 -5.02
N PRO A 170 -22.87 -6.36 -5.76
CA PRO A 170 -23.38 -7.65 -5.31
C PRO A 170 -22.28 -8.69 -5.00
N ALA A 171 -21.22 -8.73 -5.80
CA ALA A 171 -20.09 -9.64 -5.56
C ALA A 171 -19.33 -9.27 -4.28
N MET A 172 -19.15 -7.97 -4.03
CA MET A 172 -18.50 -7.49 -2.81
C MET A 172 -19.35 -7.76 -1.58
N GLU A 173 -20.66 -7.49 -1.61
CA GLU A 173 -21.59 -7.85 -0.53
C GLU A 173 -21.53 -9.35 -0.21
N LYS A 174 -21.51 -10.20 -1.25
CA LYS A 174 -21.36 -11.65 -1.09
C LYS A 174 -20.02 -12.02 -0.45
N ALA A 175 -18.93 -11.37 -0.84
CA ALA A 175 -17.61 -11.60 -0.25
C ALA A 175 -17.57 -11.22 1.23
N TYR A 176 -18.06 -10.03 1.58
CA TYR A 176 -18.12 -9.57 2.99
C TYR A 176 -18.99 -10.48 3.85
N LYS A 177 -20.08 -11.02 3.29
CA LYS A 177 -20.90 -12.03 3.98
C LYS A 177 -20.15 -13.35 4.16
N LEU A 178 -19.42 -13.82 3.14
CA LEU A 178 -18.67 -15.07 3.19
C LEU A 178 -17.53 -15.03 4.20
N PHE A 179 -16.82 -13.91 4.29
CA PHE A 179 -15.71 -13.69 5.22
C PHE A 179 -16.15 -13.03 6.53
N GLY A 180 -17.45 -12.84 6.73
CA GLY A 180 -18.02 -12.39 7.99
C GLY A 180 -17.97 -13.46 9.07
N PRO A 181 -18.28 -13.11 10.33
CA PRO A 181 -18.42 -14.10 11.40
C PRO A 181 -19.44 -15.16 11.00
N VAL A 182 -19.13 -16.43 11.23
CA VAL A 182 -20.11 -17.51 11.08
C VAL A 182 -21.13 -17.33 12.20
N ALA A 183 -22.38 -17.08 11.84
CA ALA A 183 -23.51 -17.03 12.77
C ALA A 183 -23.75 -18.39 13.43
#